data_AF-A0A091D3S4-F1
#
_entry.id   AF-A0A091D3S4-F1
#
_cell.length_a   1.000
_cell.length_b   1.000
_cell.length_c   1.000
_cell.angle_alpha   90.00
_cell.angle_beta   90.00
_cell.angle_gamma   90.00
#
_symmetry.space_group_name_H-M   'P 1'
#
loop_
_entity.id
_entity.type
_entity.pdbx_description
1 polymer ?
#
loop_
_entity_poly.entity_id
_entity_poly.type
_entity_poly.pdbx_seq_one_letter_code
_entity_poly.pdbx_strand_id
1 'polypeptide(L)' 'MDLYVLRKCSASNRIIGAKDHTSIQMNVAEGDKVTGRFNDQFKTYAICGAIRRMGESDDYSTIGQG' A
#
# COMPACT_ATOMS: atom_id res chain seq x y z
N MET A 1 -26.26 -5.33 -6.83
CA MET A 1 -25.60 -6.13 -5.78
C MET A 1 -24.12 -6.19 -6.15
N ASP A 2 -23.28 -5.32 -5.58
CA ASP A 2 -21.83 -5.36 -5.81
C ASP A 2 -21.20 -6.41 -4.89
N LEU A 3 -20.69 -7.50 -5.49
CA LEU A 3 -20.28 -8.72 -4.80
C LEU A 3 -18.94 -8.57 -4.04
N TYR A 4 -18.14 -7.54 -4.34
CA TYR A 4 -16.98 -7.15 -3.53
C TYR A 4 -16.47 -5.74 -3.85
N VAL A 5 -15.96 -5.03 -2.85
CA VAL A 5 -15.26 -3.75 -3.06
C VAL A 5 -13.81 -4.05 -3.42
N LEU A 6 -13.44 -3.80 -4.68
CA LEU A 6 -12.06 -3.97 -5.15
C LEU A 6 -11.10 -3.03 -4.42
N ARG A 7 -9.92 -3.56 -4.06
CA ARG A 7 -8.85 -2.77 -3.49
C ARG A 7 -8.26 -1.87 -4.56
N LYS A 8 -8.10 -0.59 -4.26
CA LYS A 8 -7.40 0.35 -5.16
C LYS A 8 -5.93 0.37 -4.79
N CYS A 9 -5.09 0.40 -5.81
CA CYS A 9 -3.67 0.66 -5.67
C CYS A 9 -3.50 2.06 -5.09
N SER A 10 -2.82 2.15 -3.96
CA SER A 10 -2.51 3.42 -3.32
C SER A 10 -1.67 4.29 -4.26
N ALA A 11 -0.76 3.68 -5.05
CA ALA A 11 0.16 4.38 -5.93
C ALA A 11 -0.46 5.03 -7.18
N SER A 12 -1.50 4.43 -7.74
CA SER A 12 -2.05 4.85 -9.04
C SER A 12 -3.56 5.00 -9.04
N ASN A 13 -4.20 4.79 -7.89
CA ASN A 13 -5.66 4.63 -7.74
C ASN A 13 -6.28 3.58 -8.68
N ARG A 14 -5.44 2.73 -9.29
CA ARG A 14 -5.88 1.69 -10.20
C ARG A 14 -6.49 0.51 -9.44
N ILE A 15 -7.58 -0.01 -9.95
CA ILE A 15 -8.25 -1.17 -9.36
C ILE A 15 -7.32 -2.41 -9.43
N ILE A 16 -7.05 -3.03 -8.28
CA ILE A 16 -6.32 -4.29 -8.18
C ILE A 16 -7.32 -5.43 -8.39
N GLY A 17 -7.27 -6.04 -9.57
CA GLY A 17 -8.12 -7.20 -9.90
C GLY A 17 -7.65 -8.47 -9.19
N ALA A 18 -8.57 -9.42 -8.99
CA ALA A 18 -8.28 -10.70 -8.33
C ALA A 18 -7.15 -11.52 -8.99
N LYS A 19 -6.88 -11.31 -10.29
CA LYS A 19 -5.83 -12.00 -11.05
C LYS A 19 -4.45 -11.31 -10.97
N ASP A 20 -4.33 -10.16 -10.31
CA ASP A 20 -3.05 -9.49 -10.12
C ASP A 20 -2.28 -10.12 -8.95
N HIS A 21 -1.67 -11.28 -9.21
CA HIS A 21 -0.86 -12.01 -8.23
C HIS A 21 0.44 -11.26 -7.87
N THR A 22 0.76 -10.23 -8.66
CA THR A 22 1.92 -9.38 -8.41
C THR A 22 1.61 -8.18 -7.51
N SER A 23 0.34 -7.98 -7.16
CA SER A 23 -0.06 -7.01 -6.15
C SER A 23 0.29 -7.48 -4.74
N ILE A 24 0.65 -6.54 -3.88
CA ILE A 24 0.94 -6.80 -2.48
C ILE A 24 0.18 -5.83 -1.60
N GLN A 25 -0.12 -6.28 -0.38
CA GLN A 25 -0.54 -5.42 0.70
C GLN A 25 0.56 -5.40 1.74
N MET A 26 1.01 -4.20 2.11
CA MET A 26 2.05 -4.00 3.11
C MET A 26 1.50 -3.16 4.26
N ASN A 27 1.74 -3.61 5.49
CA ASN A 27 1.40 -2.85 6.68
C ASN A 27 2.69 -2.26 7.25
N VAL A 28 2.78 -0.94 7.30
CA VAL A 28 3.91 -0.20 7.86
C VAL A 28 3.53 0.24 9.25
N ALA A 29 4.27 -0.26 10.23
CA ALA A 29 4.16 0.13 11.63
C ALA A 29 4.50 1.62 11.81
N GLU A 30 3.62 2.37 12.44
CA GLU A 30 3.90 3.76 12.81
C GLU A 30 4.59 3.79 14.17
N GLY A 31 5.77 4.41 14.20
CA GLY A 31 6.56 4.63 15.41
C GLY A 31 6.34 6.01 15.99
N ASP A 32 6.40 6.13 17.30
CA ASP A 32 6.44 7.41 18.00
C ASP A 32 7.71 8.18 17.58
N LYS A 33 7.54 9.42 17.13
CA LYS A 33 8.63 10.29 16.69
C LYS A 33 9.65 10.59 17.80
N VAL A 34 9.24 10.48 19.08
CA VAL A 34 10.07 10.80 20.24
C VAL A 34 10.69 9.55 20.85
N THR A 35 9.90 8.48 21.02
CA THR A 35 10.36 7.26 21.71
C THR A 35 10.82 6.16 20.76
N GLY A 36 10.56 6.27 19.46
CA GLY A 36 10.88 5.26 18.44
C GLY A 36 10.14 3.93 18.65
N ARG A 37 9.19 3.89 19.60
CA ARG A 37 8.42 2.69 19.91
C ARG A 37 7.24 2.56 18.97
N PHE A 38 6.94 1.31 18.67
CA PHE A 38 5.77 0.96 17.90
C PHE A 38 4.49 1.38 18.64
N ASN A 39 3.64 2.20 17.99
CA ASN A 39 2.43 2.78 18.59
C ASN A 39 1.17 1.94 18.40
N ASP A 40 1.31 0.65 18.06
CA ASP A 40 0.18 -0.24 17.72
C ASP A 40 -0.67 0.21 16.50
N GLN A 41 -0.25 1.30 15.85
CA GLN A 41 -0.86 1.82 14.63
C GLN A 41 -0.10 1.34 13.41
N PHE A 42 -0.82 0.93 12.37
CA PHE A 42 -0.26 0.50 11.10
C PHE A 42 -0.89 1.29 9.95
N LYS A 43 -0.05 1.83 9.06
CA LYS A 43 -0.48 2.33 7.76
C LYS A 43 -0.49 1.18 6.76
N THR A 44 -1.64 0.92 6.14
CA THR A 44 -1.79 -0.14 5.15
C THR A 44 -1.67 0.43 3.75
N TYR A 45 -0.71 -0.07 2.97
CA TYR A 45 -0.51 0.29 1.57
C TYR A 45 -0.83 -0.90 0.66
N ALA A 46 -1.56 -0.63 -0.43
CA ALA A 46 -1.82 -1.62 -1.47
C ALA A 46 -1.11 -1.20 -2.75
N ILE A 47 -0.20 -2.02 -3.25
CA ILE A 47 0.58 -1.74 -4.47
C ILE A 47 0.16 -2.75 -5.54
N CYS A 48 -0.21 -2.25 -6.73
CA CYS A 48 -0.51 -3.10 -7.87
C CYS A 48 0.77 -3.61 -8.54
N GLY A 49 0.67 -4.76 -9.19
CA GLY A 49 1.78 -5.39 -9.89
C GLY A 49 2.38 -4.59 -11.05
N ALA A 50 1.65 -3.62 -11.58
CA ALA A 50 2.13 -2.73 -12.63
C ALA A 50 3.22 -1.79 -12.10
N ILE A 51 2.99 -1.18 -10.92
CA ILE A 51 3.93 -0.25 -10.28
C ILE A 51 5.17 -1.01 -9.79
N ARG A 52 4.98 -2.22 -9.23
CA ARG A 52 6.10 -3.09 -8.82
C ARG A 52 6.98 -3.53 -9.99
N ARG A 53 6.42 -3.71 -11.19
CA ARG A 53 7.19 -4.04 -12.40
C ARG A 53 7.94 -2.84 -12.97
N MET A 54 7.47 -1.62 -12.71
CA MET A 54 8.09 -0.40 -13.21
C MET A 54 9.27 0.05 -12.35
N GLY A 55 9.40 -0.45 -11.12
CA GLY A 55 10.41 0.00 -10.14
C GLY A 55 9.92 1.15 -9.26
N GLU A 56 8.83 1.80 -9.63
CA GLU A 56 8.21 2.93 -8.91
C GLU A 56 7.51 2.54 -7.60
N SER A 57 7.68 1.30 -7.12
CA SER A 57 7.08 0.87 -5.85
C SER A 57 7.74 1.52 -4.64
N ASP A 58 9.03 1.85 -4.75
CA ASP A 58 9.82 2.38 -3.64
C ASP A 58 9.51 3.87 -3.41
N ASP A 59 9.37 4.66 -4.48
CA ASP A 59 9.00 6.07 -4.40
C ASP A 59 7.63 6.26 -3.76
N TYR A 60 6.68 5.36 -4.06
CA TYR A 60 5.34 5.46 -3.50
C TYR A 60 5.29 5.22 -1.98
N SER A 61 6.17 4.36 -1.45
CA SER A 61 6.23 4.08 -0.02
C SER A 61 6.61 5.32 0.81
N THR A 62 7.31 6.29 0.19
CA THR A 62 7.79 7.51 0.85
C THR A 62 6.76 8.64 0.82
N ILE A 63 5.93 8.74 -0.22
CA ILE A 63 4.94 9.82 -0.38
C ILE A 63 3.65 9.66 0.44
N GLY A 64 3.47 8.54 1.15
CA GLY A 64 2.39 8.37 2.14
C GLY A 64 2.59 9.11 3.47
N GLN A 65 3.66 9.92 3.59
CA GLN A 65 3.98 10.74 4.76
C GLN A 65 3.60 12.23 4.64
N GLY A 66 2.96 12.65 3.54
CA GLY A 66 2.39 13.99 3.39
C GLY A 66 1.11 14.21 4.19
#